data_AF-A0A1E7N6W4-F1
#
_entry.id   AF-A0A1E7N6W4-F1
#
_cell.length_a   1.000
_cell.length_b   1.000
_cell.length_c   1.000
_cell.angle_alpha   90.00
_cell.angle_beta   90.00
_cell.angle_gamma   90.00
#
_symmetry.space_group_name_H-M   'P 1'
#
loop_
_entity.id
_entity.type
_entity.pdbx_description
1 polymer ?
#
loop_
_entity_poly.entity_id
_entity_poly.type
_entity_poly.pdbx_seq_one_letter_code
_entity_poly.pdbx_strand_id
1 'polypeptide(L)'
;MDDDHGGTGRAMLEDWLEDLPLLVARLERVHLTDGPALDYGPGSLAALEQVLLAEPGGPDEDFTRAAAGYLGEVLLVTGGGRWGVDDTGPIVLPDPALGLAPLSVGTLVDAALAEAGGEVFGREHSRLAAAVAAVRAERSDWTPHKEVSPLDPIGPQSDDPVLAAWLRERRAAFPAWADQLPGGRSAYDFSPAGLDALEREVRRRYPAVDAFDAEATGPFPSGPSPSGSFPTSPFLAGAVWYLGEVVCLRCDSVWLHWPVDPAAEPGSHHHPDNPWSGIPFTHQPHRRDAQAFNPLAELRGLVRYGDGYHLRNVLPSAR
;
A
#
# COMPACT_ATOMS: atom_id res chain seq x y z
N MET A 1 13.47 43.11 2.41
CA MET A 1 14.29 42.42 1.39
C MET A 1 14.14 40.95 1.73
N ASP A 2 12.89 40.51 1.68
CA ASP A 2 12.34 39.26 2.19
C ASP A 2 11.38 38.77 1.12
N ASP A 3 11.23 37.44 1.00
CA ASP A 3 10.38 36.70 0.06
C ASP A 3 11.04 36.16 -1.23
N ASP A 4 12.22 35.53 -1.13
CA ASP A 4 12.70 34.58 -2.16
C ASP A 4 12.98 33.16 -1.60
N HIS A 5 13.03 32.99 -0.27
CA HIS A 5 13.35 31.68 0.35
C HIS A 5 12.19 30.68 0.33
N GLY A 6 10.94 31.16 0.23
CA GLY A 6 9.76 30.29 0.19
C GLY A 6 9.62 29.49 -1.11
N GLY A 7 10.12 30.02 -2.22
CA GLY A 7 10.10 29.35 -3.53
C GLY A 7 11.11 28.21 -3.63
N THR A 8 12.35 28.48 -3.18
CA THR A 8 13.46 27.50 -3.22
C THR A 8 13.22 26.32 -2.29
N GLY A 9 12.79 26.56 -1.05
CA GLY A 9 12.50 25.47 -0.10
C GLY A 9 11.35 24.57 -0.57
N ARG A 10 10.33 25.14 -1.21
CA ARG A 10 9.21 24.34 -1.76
C ARG A 10 9.69 23.43 -2.90
N ALA A 11 10.50 23.96 -3.82
CA ALA A 11 11.06 23.18 -4.92
C ALA A 11 11.98 22.05 -4.43
N MET A 12 12.85 22.34 -3.45
CA MET A 12 13.73 21.32 -2.85
C MET A 12 12.96 20.20 -2.16
N LEU A 13 11.84 20.54 -1.49
CA LEU A 13 10.96 19.53 -0.90
C LEU A 13 10.26 18.70 -1.98
N GLU A 14 9.76 19.32 -3.05
CA GLU A 14 9.14 18.60 -4.18
C GLU A 14 10.13 17.62 -4.82
N ASP A 15 11.35 18.05 -5.11
CA ASP A 15 12.41 17.21 -5.67
C ASP A 15 12.76 16.04 -4.74
N TRP A 16 12.88 16.30 -3.42
CA TRP A 16 13.13 15.26 -2.43
C TRP A 16 12.02 14.20 -2.40
N LEU A 17 10.76 14.65 -2.39
CA LEU A 17 9.60 13.77 -2.37
C LEU A 17 9.51 12.95 -3.66
N GLU A 18 9.83 13.53 -4.83
CA GLU A 18 9.88 12.80 -6.10
C GLU A 18 10.97 11.71 -6.12
N ASP A 19 12.14 11.99 -5.54
CA ASP A 19 13.27 11.05 -5.44
C ASP A 19 13.04 9.93 -4.42
N LEU A 20 12.28 10.19 -3.36
CA LEU A 20 12.18 9.34 -2.17
C LEU A 20 11.82 7.87 -2.48
N PRO A 21 10.86 7.54 -3.36
CA PRO A 21 10.57 6.15 -3.74
C PRO A 21 11.75 5.45 -4.44
N LEU A 22 12.49 6.17 -5.29
CA LEU A 22 13.65 5.62 -5.97
C LEU A 22 14.80 5.35 -4.99
N LEU A 23 15.00 6.26 -4.04
CA LEU A 23 15.99 6.13 -2.98
C LEU A 23 15.75 4.88 -2.12
N VAL A 24 14.53 4.69 -1.62
CA VAL A 24 14.20 3.51 -0.81
C VAL A 24 14.26 2.21 -1.63
N ALA A 25 13.78 2.22 -2.89
CA ALA A 25 13.91 1.06 -3.75
C ALA A 25 15.38 0.69 -4.03
N ARG A 26 16.27 1.68 -4.14
CA ARG A 26 17.72 1.46 -4.29
C ARG A 26 18.33 0.93 -3.01
N LEU A 27 17.92 1.46 -1.85
CA LEU A 27 18.34 0.93 -0.55
C LEU A 27 18.12 -0.58 -0.46
N GLU A 28 16.89 -1.03 -0.74
CA GLU A 28 16.53 -2.45 -0.67
C GLU A 28 17.24 -3.30 -1.72
N ARG A 29 17.32 -2.83 -2.96
CA ARG A 29 17.73 -3.66 -4.12
C ARG A 29 19.21 -3.62 -4.44
N VAL A 30 19.91 -2.60 -3.96
CA VAL A 30 21.33 -2.40 -4.26
C VAL A 30 22.14 -2.54 -2.98
N HIS A 31 21.82 -1.75 -1.97
CA HIS A 31 22.63 -1.69 -0.75
C HIS A 31 22.31 -2.81 0.25
N LEU A 32 21.07 -3.34 0.25
CA LEU A 32 20.61 -4.39 1.17
C LEU A 32 20.29 -5.72 0.46
N THR A 33 20.92 -6.01 -0.69
CA THR A 33 20.62 -7.20 -1.51
C THR A 33 20.64 -8.53 -0.73
N ASP A 34 21.60 -8.69 0.19
CA ASP A 34 21.72 -9.83 1.14
C ASP A 34 21.51 -9.38 2.60
N GLY A 35 20.91 -8.21 2.77
CA GLY A 35 20.78 -7.51 4.04
C GLY A 35 19.51 -7.85 4.83
N PRO A 36 19.34 -7.22 6.00
CA PRO A 36 18.12 -7.32 6.80
C PRO A 36 16.90 -6.80 6.03
N ALA A 37 15.74 -7.43 6.24
CA ALA A 37 14.49 -6.91 5.72
C ALA A 37 14.12 -5.58 6.40
N LEU A 38 13.69 -4.61 5.60
CA LEU A 38 13.18 -3.34 6.07
C LEU A 38 11.68 -3.48 6.37
N ASP A 39 11.31 -3.41 7.65
CA ASP A 39 9.92 -3.59 8.12
C ASP A 39 9.30 -2.30 8.68
N TYR A 40 10.00 -1.17 8.50
CA TYR A 40 9.68 0.14 9.06
C TYR A 40 9.55 0.15 10.60
N GLY A 41 10.10 -0.87 11.28
CA GLY A 41 10.15 -0.99 12.73
C GLY A 41 11.52 -0.67 13.33
N PRO A 42 11.63 -0.58 14.67
CA PRO A 42 12.89 -0.24 15.35
C PRO A 42 14.03 -1.23 15.09
N GLY A 43 13.70 -2.51 14.87
CA GLY A 43 14.69 -3.54 14.52
C GLY A 43 15.39 -3.26 13.19
N SER A 44 14.64 -2.78 12.18
CA SER A 44 15.20 -2.42 10.88
C SER A 44 16.13 -1.20 10.94
N LEU A 45 15.88 -0.23 11.84
CA LEU A 45 16.76 0.93 12.00
C LEU A 45 18.14 0.54 12.54
N ALA A 46 18.17 -0.30 13.58
CA ALA A 46 19.42 -0.82 14.11
C ALA A 46 20.17 -1.62 13.03
N ALA A 47 19.45 -2.45 12.28
CA ALA A 47 20.05 -3.26 11.22
C ALA A 47 20.59 -2.38 10.07
N LEU A 48 19.87 -1.34 9.66
CA LEU A 48 20.32 -0.37 8.66
C LEU A 48 21.59 0.37 9.11
N GLU A 49 21.65 0.85 10.35
CA GLU A 49 22.84 1.52 10.89
C GLU A 49 24.06 0.59 10.86
N GLN A 50 23.90 -0.67 11.23
CA GLN A 50 24.97 -1.66 11.16
C GLN A 50 25.48 -1.90 9.74
N VAL A 51 24.59 -1.94 8.74
CA VAL A 51 25.01 -2.10 7.34
C VAL A 51 25.77 -0.87 6.84
N LEU A 52 25.30 0.35 7.15
CA LEU A 52 26.01 1.58 6.81
C LEU A 52 27.45 1.60 7.38
N LEU A 53 27.60 1.17 8.64
CA LEU A 53 28.90 1.14 9.32
C LEU A 53 29.82 0.02 8.81
N ALA A 54 29.25 -1.07 8.29
CA ALA A 54 29.99 -2.20 7.76
C ALA A 54 30.47 -2.01 6.31
N GLU A 55 30.02 -0.95 5.62
CA GLU A 55 30.32 -0.72 4.21
C GLU A 55 31.84 -0.53 3.96
N PRO A 56 32.49 -1.37 3.13
CA PRO A 56 33.91 -1.27 2.88
C PRO A 56 34.30 0.06 2.21
N GLY A 57 35.11 0.86 2.91
CA GLY A 57 35.50 2.19 2.41
C GLY A 57 34.53 3.31 2.79
N GLY A 58 33.49 3.00 3.56
CA GLY A 58 32.42 3.90 3.95
C GLY A 58 31.30 3.98 2.91
N PRO A 59 30.07 4.33 3.33
CA PRO A 59 28.95 4.49 2.42
C PRO A 59 29.18 5.69 1.49
N ASP A 60 28.82 5.51 0.22
CA ASP A 60 28.77 6.62 -0.73
C ASP A 60 27.56 7.54 -0.48
N GLU A 61 27.53 8.67 -1.18
CA GLU A 61 26.47 9.68 -1.04
C GLU A 61 25.07 9.13 -1.39
N ASP A 62 25.00 8.19 -2.35
CA ASP A 62 23.74 7.56 -2.73
C ASP A 62 23.21 6.67 -1.60
N PHE A 63 24.08 5.89 -0.95
CA PHE A 63 23.69 5.06 0.19
C PHE A 63 23.28 5.91 1.39
N THR A 64 24.04 6.96 1.73
CA THR A 64 23.68 7.85 2.85
C THR A 64 22.35 8.56 2.60
N ARG A 65 22.13 9.07 1.38
CA ARG A 65 20.85 9.70 0.98
C ARG A 65 19.68 8.71 1.04
N ALA A 66 19.89 7.47 0.59
CA ALA A 66 18.87 6.44 0.64
C ALA A 66 18.51 6.02 2.08
N ALA A 67 19.51 5.89 2.95
CA ALA A 67 19.31 5.62 4.36
C ALA A 67 18.59 6.77 5.08
N ALA A 68 18.91 8.02 4.75
CA ALA A 68 18.22 9.20 5.29
C ALA A 68 16.72 9.20 4.92
N GLY A 69 16.39 8.81 3.68
CA GLY A 69 15.00 8.64 3.23
C GLY A 69 14.23 7.62 4.06
N TYR A 70 14.79 6.42 4.23
CA TYR A 70 14.16 5.37 5.05
C TYR A 70 14.05 5.76 6.52
N LEU A 71 15.12 6.32 7.11
CA LEU A 71 15.12 6.78 8.50
C LEU A 71 14.00 7.79 8.76
N GLY A 72 13.90 8.82 7.91
CA GLY A 72 12.86 9.83 8.09
C GLY A 72 11.45 9.28 7.96
N GLU A 73 11.24 8.30 7.08
CA GLU A 73 9.95 7.62 6.94
C GLU A 73 9.57 6.85 8.22
N VAL A 74 10.50 6.12 8.83
CA VAL A 74 10.26 5.42 10.11
C VAL A 74 9.97 6.41 11.24
N LEU A 75 10.68 7.54 11.27
CA LEU A 75 10.43 8.61 12.26
C LEU A 75 9.03 9.22 12.07
N LEU A 76 8.60 9.46 10.83
CA LEU A 76 7.24 9.96 10.53
C LEU A 76 6.14 8.96 10.91
N VAL A 77 6.35 7.66 10.66
CA VAL A 77 5.42 6.59 11.09
C VAL A 77 5.28 6.57 12.61
N THR A 78 6.37 6.84 13.34
CA THR A 78 6.40 6.80 14.80
C THR A 78 5.81 8.06 15.43
N GLY A 79 6.27 9.24 15.00
CA GLY A 79 5.97 10.53 15.61
C GLY A 79 4.92 11.36 14.90
N GLY A 80 4.36 10.89 13.78
CA GLY A 80 3.54 11.70 12.90
C GLY A 80 4.32 12.87 12.29
N GLY A 81 3.61 13.91 11.88
CA GLY A 81 4.20 15.11 11.32
C GLY A 81 4.35 15.05 9.80
N ARG A 82 5.35 15.73 9.24
CA ARG A 82 5.54 15.84 7.78
C ARG A 82 7.01 15.97 7.40
N TRP A 83 7.29 15.72 6.13
CA TRP A 83 8.57 16.11 5.53
C TRP A 83 8.67 17.62 5.40
N GLY A 84 9.90 18.13 5.49
CA GLY A 84 10.25 19.47 5.09
C GLY A 84 11.70 19.51 4.65
N VAL A 85 12.19 20.73 4.42
CA VAL A 85 13.60 20.98 4.11
C VAL A 85 14.10 22.18 4.90
N ASP A 86 15.38 22.17 5.23
CA ASP A 86 16.13 23.32 5.71
C ASP A 86 17.46 23.47 4.93
N ASP A 87 18.34 24.35 5.39
CA ASP A 87 19.65 24.62 4.78
C ASP A 87 20.57 23.38 4.76
N THR A 88 20.29 22.36 5.56
CA THR A 88 21.05 21.10 5.65
C THR A 88 20.45 19.98 4.80
N GLY A 89 19.25 20.19 4.23
CA GLY A 89 18.56 19.23 3.38
C GLY A 89 17.23 18.75 3.97
N PRO A 90 16.83 17.49 3.74
CA PRO A 90 15.53 16.98 4.17
C PRO A 90 15.47 16.83 5.69
N ILE A 91 14.33 17.23 6.25
CA ILE A 91 14.04 17.14 7.69
C ILE A 91 12.67 16.49 7.93
N VAL A 92 12.54 15.83 9.08
CA VAL A 92 11.25 15.41 9.64
C VAL A 92 10.78 16.49 10.61
N LEU A 93 9.59 17.03 10.39
CA LEU A 93 8.90 17.88 11.36
C LEU A 93 7.87 17.01 12.11
N PRO A 94 8.13 16.59 13.36
CA PRO A 94 7.20 15.75 14.10
C PRO A 94 5.83 16.40 14.31
N ASP A 95 4.81 15.61 14.69
CA ASP A 95 3.48 16.14 15.01
C ASP A 95 3.61 17.32 16.01
N PRO A 96 3.03 18.50 15.72
CA PRO A 96 3.16 19.68 16.58
C PRO A 96 2.74 19.44 18.04
N ALA A 97 1.84 18.48 18.29
CA ALA A 97 1.43 18.11 19.64
C ALA A 97 2.57 17.55 20.50
N LEU A 98 3.65 17.07 19.88
CA LEU A 98 4.85 16.58 20.57
C LEU A 98 5.76 17.71 21.06
N GLY A 99 5.64 18.92 20.51
CA GLY A 99 6.49 20.06 20.88
C GLY A 99 7.99 19.85 20.64
N LEU A 100 8.34 18.93 19.73
CA LEU A 100 9.73 18.59 19.40
C LEU A 100 10.27 19.49 18.28
N ALA A 101 11.60 19.66 18.27
CA ALA A 101 12.29 20.34 17.18
C ALA A 101 12.32 19.46 15.92
N PRO A 102 12.45 20.05 14.71
CA PRO A 102 12.68 19.29 13.50
C PRO A 102 13.96 18.43 13.58
N LEU A 103 13.95 17.29 12.90
CA LEU A 103 15.03 16.32 12.86
C LEU A 103 15.66 16.29 11.47
N SER A 104 16.92 16.71 11.34
CA SER A 104 17.67 16.59 10.08
C SER A 104 18.15 15.15 9.90
N VAL A 105 17.59 14.45 8.91
CA VAL A 105 17.90 13.03 8.70
C VAL A 105 19.31 12.83 8.15
N GLY A 106 19.82 13.78 7.36
CA GLY A 106 21.22 13.79 6.93
C GLY A 106 22.18 13.92 8.11
N THR A 107 21.89 14.85 9.03
CA THR A 107 22.71 15.02 10.25
C THR A 107 22.69 13.77 11.15
N LEU A 108 21.56 13.06 11.22
CA LEU A 108 21.48 11.79 11.96
C LEU A 108 22.34 10.70 11.32
N VAL A 109 22.36 10.60 9.99
CA VAL A 109 23.24 9.67 9.27
C VAL A 109 24.70 10.03 9.50
N ASP A 110 25.08 11.31 9.37
CA ASP A 110 26.44 11.78 9.63
C ASP A 110 26.89 11.49 11.07
N ALA A 111 26.00 11.70 12.04
CA ALA A 111 26.25 11.38 13.44
C ALA A 111 26.45 9.86 13.66
N ALA A 112 25.65 9.01 13.01
CA ALA A 112 25.81 7.56 13.07
C ALA A 112 27.19 7.12 12.56
N LEU A 113 27.62 7.66 11.42
CA LEU A 113 28.93 7.37 10.83
C LEU A 113 30.09 7.90 11.69
N ALA A 114 29.94 9.08 12.29
CA ALA A 114 30.96 9.68 13.14
C ALA A 114 31.10 8.97 14.51
N GLU A 115 29.98 8.57 15.12
CA GLU A 115 29.98 7.85 16.41
C GLU A 115 30.40 6.39 16.25
N ALA A 116 30.05 5.75 15.12
CA ALA A 116 30.33 4.35 14.81
C ALA A 116 29.88 3.36 15.91
N GLY A 117 28.83 3.72 16.65
CA GLY A 117 28.30 2.93 17.77
C GLY A 117 27.14 2.00 17.41
N GLY A 118 26.41 2.27 16.32
CA GLY A 118 25.28 1.46 15.89
C GLY A 118 23.98 1.67 16.69
N GLU A 119 23.86 2.82 17.35
CA GLU A 119 22.79 3.13 18.30
C GLU A 119 22.15 4.50 18.05
N VAL A 120 22.59 5.26 17.06
CA VAL A 120 22.10 6.63 16.82
C VAL A 120 20.65 6.61 16.36
N PHE A 121 20.31 5.78 15.38
CA PHE A 121 18.95 5.69 14.83
C PHE A 121 17.97 5.14 15.86
N GLY A 122 18.37 4.07 16.56
CA GLY A 122 17.56 3.46 17.62
C GLY A 122 17.30 4.42 18.78
N ARG A 123 18.30 5.22 19.16
CA ARG A 123 18.20 6.24 20.21
C ARG A 123 17.22 7.35 19.84
N GLU A 124 17.31 7.89 18.62
CA GLU A 124 16.41 8.98 18.21
C GLU A 124 14.97 8.47 18.01
N HIS A 125 14.78 7.29 17.41
CA HIS A 125 13.47 6.65 17.34
C HIS A 125 12.87 6.44 18.75
N SER A 126 13.66 5.95 19.71
CA SER A 126 13.20 5.71 21.08
C SER A 126 12.81 7.01 21.80
N ARG A 127 13.56 8.10 21.57
CA ARG A 127 13.24 9.43 22.09
C ARG A 127 11.89 9.92 21.55
N LEU A 128 11.66 9.76 20.25
CA LEU A 128 10.40 10.13 19.59
C LEU A 128 9.23 9.29 20.11
N ALA A 129 9.40 7.96 20.20
CA ALA A 129 8.39 7.07 20.74
C ALA A 129 8.04 7.38 22.21
N ALA A 130 9.02 7.77 23.02
CA ALA A 130 8.78 8.20 24.41
C ALA A 130 7.96 9.49 24.49
N ALA A 131 8.20 10.46 23.59
CA ALA A 131 7.40 11.68 23.52
C ALA A 131 5.94 11.37 23.14
N VAL A 132 5.71 10.48 22.17
CA VAL A 132 4.37 10.01 21.79
C VAL A 132 3.67 9.34 22.98
N ALA A 133 4.38 8.47 23.70
CA ALA A 133 3.83 7.81 24.88
C ALA A 133 3.44 8.81 25.98
N ALA A 134 4.23 9.86 26.19
CA ALA A 134 3.93 10.91 27.17
C ALA A 134 2.64 11.67 26.83
N VAL A 135 2.48 12.10 25.56
CA VAL A 135 1.24 12.78 25.14
C VAL A 135 0.03 11.85 25.24
N ARG A 136 0.17 10.57 24.87
CA ARG A 136 -0.92 9.57 25.00
C ARG A 136 -1.32 9.28 26.45
N ALA A 137 -0.38 9.38 27.39
CA ALA A 137 -0.67 9.22 28.82
C ALA A 137 -1.57 10.35 29.35
N GLU A 138 -1.44 11.56 28.78
CA GLU A 138 -2.29 12.71 29.12
C GLU A 138 -3.58 12.77 28.28
N ARG A 139 -3.52 12.27 27.04
CA ARG A 139 -4.60 12.31 26.05
C ARG A 139 -4.74 10.96 25.36
N SER A 140 -5.52 10.06 25.96
CA SER A 140 -5.66 8.67 25.48
C SER A 140 -6.33 8.53 24.12
N ASP A 141 -7.06 9.55 23.66
CA ASP A 141 -7.73 9.63 22.35
C ASP A 141 -6.83 10.20 21.26
N TRP A 142 -5.68 10.78 21.62
CA TRP A 142 -4.76 11.36 20.66
C TRP A 142 -3.83 10.30 20.05
N THR A 143 -3.65 10.39 18.74
CA THR A 143 -2.64 9.65 18.00
C THR A 143 -1.85 10.62 17.12
N PRO A 144 -0.53 10.39 16.93
CA PRO A 144 0.24 11.21 16.01
C PRO A 144 -0.37 11.18 14.61
N HIS A 145 -0.47 12.34 13.98
CA HIS A 145 -0.97 12.47 12.62
C HIS A 145 0.19 12.72 11.65
N LYS A 146 0.43 11.77 10.75
CA LYS A 146 1.41 11.87 9.66
C LYS A 146 0.73 12.45 8.40
N GLU A 147 1.35 13.46 7.80
CA GLU A 147 1.03 13.90 6.44
C GLU A 147 1.56 12.89 5.43
N VAL A 148 0.73 12.59 4.42
CA VAL A 148 1.01 11.56 3.42
C VAL A 148 2.34 11.83 2.70
N SER A 149 3.23 10.84 2.66
CA SER A 149 4.46 10.85 1.90
C SER A 149 4.35 9.96 0.64
N PRO A 150 5.24 10.11 -0.35
CA PRO A 150 5.29 9.23 -1.53
C PRO A 150 5.64 7.77 -1.23
N LEU A 151 6.12 7.47 -0.02
CA LEU A 151 6.35 6.11 0.46
C LEU A 151 5.13 5.53 1.16
N ASP A 152 4.17 6.38 1.58
CA ASP A 152 2.86 5.87 1.95
C ASP A 152 2.26 5.17 0.73
N PRO A 153 1.54 4.06 0.94
CA PRO A 153 0.86 3.41 -0.15
C PRO A 153 -0.01 4.43 -0.89
N ILE A 154 0.14 4.58 -2.22
CA ILE A 154 -0.72 5.40 -3.08
C ILE A 154 -2.14 4.84 -3.11
N GLY A 155 -2.91 5.19 -2.10
CA GLY A 155 -4.33 4.92 -1.98
C GLY A 155 -4.73 4.86 -0.52
N PRO A 156 -5.71 5.66 -0.08
CA PRO A 156 -6.30 5.45 1.24
C PRO A 156 -6.78 3.99 1.33
N GLN A 157 -6.78 3.39 2.53
CA GLN A 157 -7.87 2.47 2.82
C GLN A 157 -9.13 3.28 2.55
N SER A 158 -9.86 2.95 1.49
CA SER A 158 -10.95 3.81 1.05
C SER A 158 -11.90 4.02 2.22
N ASP A 159 -11.98 5.25 2.72
CA ASP A 159 -13.04 5.68 3.65
C ASP A 159 -14.42 5.70 2.98
N ASP A 160 -14.51 5.16 1.74
CA ASP A 160 -15.76 4.97 1.05
C ASP A 160 -16.69 4.06 1.85
N PRO A 161 -17.79 4.62 2.40
CA PRO A 161 -18.74 3.85 3.19
C PRO A 161 -19.41 2.75 2.36
N VAL A 162 -19.49 2.89 1.02
CA VAL A 162 -20.07 1.88 0.14
C VAL A 162 -19.16 0.66 0.05
N LEU A 163 -17.88 0.85 -0.26
CA LEU A 163 -16.89 -0.24 -0.26
C LEU A 163 -16.79 -0.89 1.12
N ALA A 164 -16.72 -0.10 2.19
CA ALA A 164 -16.63 -0.63 3.56
C ALA A 164 -17.85 -1.46 3.95
N ALA A 165 -19.06 -1.04 3.55
CA ALA A 165 -20.28 -1.81 3.77
C ALA A 165 -20.27 -3.11 2.96
N TRP A 166 -19.90 -3.05 1.67
CA TRP A 166 -19.81 -4.22 0.81
C TRP A 166 -18.80 -5.25 1.33
N LEU A 167 -17.58 -4.83 1.67
CA LEU A 167 -16.54 -5.71 2.23
C LEU A 167 -17.00 -6.39 3.52
N ARG A 168 -17.68 -5.64 4.41
CA ARG A 168 -18.24 -6.19 5.65
C ARG A 168 -19.30 -7.25 5.38
N GLU A 169 -20.22 -6.97 4.45
CA GLU A 169 -21.26 -7.90 4.04
C GLU A 169 -20.66 -9.18 3.43
N ARG A 170 -19.68 -9.05 2.52
CA ARG A 170 -19.01 -10.19 1.90
C ARG A 170 -18.23 -11.03 2.91
N ARG A 171 -17.48 -10.40 3.82
CA ARG A 171 -16.78 -11.08 4.91
C ARG A 171 -17.74 -11.86 5.82
N ALA A 172 -18.91 -11.29 6.12
CA ALA A 172 -19.94 -11.98 6.90
C ALA A 172 -20.61 -13.14 6.14
N ALA A 173 -20.79 -13.00 4.82
CA ALA A 173 -21.43 -14.01 3.97
C ALA A 173 -20.47 -15.15 3.55
N PHE A 174 -19.16 -14.89 3.53
CA PHE A 174 -18.13 -15.83 3.09
C PHE A 174 -18.27 -17.24 3.68
N PRO A 175 -18.50 -17.42 5.01
CA PRO A 175 -18.51 -18.74 5.57
C PRO A 175 -19.65 -19.61 5.01
N ALA A 176 -20.84 -19.02 4.82
CA ALA A 176 -21.98 -19.70 4.21
C ALA A 176 -21.83 -19.89 2.69
N TRP A 177 -21.14 -18.96 2.02
CA TRP A 177 -20.79 -19.09 0.60
C TRP A 177 -19.84 -20.26 0.37
N ALA A 178 -18.77 -20.37 1.17
CA ALA A 178 -17.79 -21.44 1.05
C ALA A 178 -18.38 -22.83 1.38
N ASP A 179 -19.29 -22.90 2.36
CA ASP A 179 -19.97 -24.16 2.72
C ASP A 179 -20.86 -24.72 1.60
N GLN A 180 -21.29 -23.88 0.64
CA GLN A 180 -22.07 -24.31 -0.53
C GLN A 180 -21.21 -24.89 -1.65
N LEU A 181 -19.89 -24.76 -1.55
CA LEU A 181 -18.95 -25.19 -2.58
C LEU A 181 -18.29 -26.53 -2.21
N PRO A 182 -17.86 -27.32 -3.21
CA PRO A 182 -17.12 -28.56 -2.96
C PRO A 182 -15.89 -28.32 -2.09
N GLY A 183 -15.75 -29.14 -1.04
CA GLY A 183 -14.67 -29.03 -0.06
C GLY A 183 -14.94 -28.06 1.09
N GLY A 184 -16.04 -27.30 1.05
CA GLY A 184 -16.45 -26.38 2.12
C GLY A 184 -15.38 -25.34 2.46
N ARG A 185 -15.50 -24.70 3.64
CA ARG A 185 -14.53 -23.69 4.10
C ARG A 185 -13.07 -24.14 4.08
N SER A 186 -12.79 -25.41 4.34
CA SER A 186 -11.41 -25.93 4.34
C SER A 186 -10.73 -25.85 2.97
N ALA A 187 -11.49 -25.88 1.88
CA ALA A 187 -10.94 -25.77 0.53
C ALA A 187 -10.75 -24.31 0.08
N TYR A 188 -11.33 -23.35 0.79
CA TYR A 188 -11.28 -21.91 0.47
C TYR A 188 -10.59 -21.15 1.60
N ASP A 189 -9.36 -21.51 1.91
CA ASP A 189 -8.55 -20.96 3.00
C ASP A 189 -7.63 -19.79 2.56
N PHE A 190 -7.93 -19.18 1.41
CA PHE A 190 -7.11 -18.14 0.77
C PHE A 190 -5.69 -18.61 0.39
N SER A 191 -5.48 -19.93 0.24
CA SER A 191 -4.25 -20.49 -0.31
C SER A 191 -4.29 -20.55 -1.85
N PRO A 192 -3.12 -20.78 -2.51
CA PRO A 192 -3.09 -21.08 -3.94
C PRO A 192 -3.97 -22.28 -4.34
N ALA A 193 -4.06 -23.31 -3.49
CA ALA A 193 -4.93 -24.46 -3.74
C ALA A 193 -6.42 -24.07 -3.71
N GLY A 194 -6.79 -23.08 -2.91
CA GLY A 194 -8.13 -22.50 -2.93
C GLY A 194 -8.45 -21.72 -4.20
N LEU A 195 -7.46 -21.11 -4.85
CA LEU A 195 -7.65 -20.52 -6.19
C LEU A 195 -7.94 -21.60 -7.24
N ASP A 196 -7.26 -22.74 -7.17
CA ASP A 196 -7.53 -23.88 -8.07
C ASP A 196 -8.92 -24.48 -7.85
N ALA A 197 -9.40 -24.48 -6.60
CA ALA A 197 -10.76 -24.88 -6.28
C ALA A 197 -11.78 -23.89 -6.87
N LEU A 198 -11.55 -22.58 -6.67
CA LEU A 198 -12.41 -21.53 -7.23
C LEU A 198 -12.45 -21.59 -8.77
N GLU A 199 -11.30 -21.74 -9.42
CA GLU A 199 -11.19 -21.85 -10.88
C GLU A 199 -12.07 -22.98 -11.42
N ARG A 200 -11.99 -24.17 -10.82
CA ARG A 200 -12.82 -25.32 -11.24
C ARG A 200 -14.31 -25.01 -11.10
N GLU A 201 -14.73 -24.37 -10.02
CA GLU A 201 -16.15 -24.04 -9.82
C GLU A 201 -16.65 -22.97 -10.79
N VAL A 202 -15.83 -21.96 -11.10
CA VAL A 202 -16.16 -20.93 -12.09
C VAL A 202 -16.32 -21.55 -13.48
N ARG A 203 -15.36 -22.39 -13.91
CA ARG A 203 -15.42 -23.10 -15.20
C ARG A 203 -16.62 -24.05 -15.28
N ARG A 204 -16.91 -24.77 -14.18
CA ARG A 204 -18.04 -25.70 -14.11
C ARG A 204 -19.39 -24.97 -14.20
N ARG A 205 -19.50 -23.80 -13.57
CA ARG A 205 -20.75 -23.02 -13.52
C ARG A 205 -20.98 -22.20 -14.78
N TYR A 206 -19.92 -21.69 -15.40
CA TYR A 206 -19.98 -20.85 -16.59
C TYR A 206 -19.21 -21.50 -17.75
N PRO A 207 -19.86 -22.38 -18.54
CA PRO A 207 -19.21 -23.01 -19.69
C PRO A 207 -19.03 -22.06 -20.87
N ALA A 208 -19.66 -20.88 -20.86
CA ALA A 208 -19.61 -19.89 -21.94
C ALA A 208 -19.62 -18.47 -21.36
N VAL A 209 -18.97 -17.54 -22.08
CA VAL A 209 -18.83 -16.14 -21.65
C VAL A 209 -20.19 -15.47 -21.47
N ASP A 210 -21.15 -15.71 -22.37
CA ASP A 210 -22.50 -15.13 -22.26
C ASP A 210 -23.22 -15.53 -20.96
N ALA A 211 -23.00 -16.75 -20.47
CA ALA A 211 -23.57 -17.22 -19.20
C ALA A 211 -22.93 -16.53 -17.99
N PHE A 212 -21.64 -16.20 -18.08
CA PHE A 212 -20.94 -15.40 -17.08
C PHE A 212 -21.44 -13.95 -17.10
N ASP A 213 -21.49 -13.34 -18.29
CA ASP A 213 -21.88 -11.93 -18.48
C ASP A 213 -23.33 -11.68 -18.03
N ALA A 214 -24.23 -12.66 -18.21
CA ALA A 214 -25.60 -12.58 -17.70
C ALA A 214 -25.67 -12.42 -16.17
N GLU A 215 -24.71 -12.95 -15.41
CA GLU A 215 -24.64 -12.81 -13.95
C GLU A 215 -23.68 -11.69 -13.51
N ALA A 216 -22.97 -11.04 -14.45
CA ALA A 216 -21.96 -10.03 -14.18
C ALA A 216 -22.37 -8.58 -14.53
N THR A 217 -23.66 -8.34 -14.86
CA THR A 217 -24.14 -7.07 -15.45
C THR A 217 -24.99 -6.18 -14.52
N GLY A 218 -24.84 -6.34 -13.21
CA GLY A 218 -25.52 -5.52 -12.21
C GLY A 218 -24.82 -4.19 -11.95
N PRO A 219 -25.50 -3.19 -11.37
CA PRO A 219 -24.86 -2.03 -10.79
C PRO A 219 -24.19 -2.38 -9.45
N PHE A 220 -23.04 -1.77 -9.16
CA PHE A 220 -22.55 -1.70 -7.78
C PHE A 220 -23.47 -0.76 -6.97
N PRO A 221 -23.61 -0.90 -5.63
CA PRO A 221 -24.61 -0.16 -4.85
C PRO A 221 -24.52 1.38 -4.94
N SER A 222 -23.42 1.93 -5.43
CA SER A 222 -23.19 3.38 -5.63
C SER A 222 -23.81 3.96 -6.91
N GLY A 223 -24.38 3.15 -7.81
CA GLY A 223 -25.06 3.62 -9.02
C GLY A 223 -24.62 2.88 -10.29
N PRO A 224 -25.16 3.26 -11.47
CA PRO A 224 -24.77 2.64 -12.73
C PRO A 224 -23.30 2.94 -13.04
N SER A 225 -22.46 1.90 -13.08
CA SER A 225 -21.14 2.02 -13.72
C SER A 225 -21.33 1.96 -15.24
N PRO A 226 -20.66 2.82 -16.02
CA PRO A 226 -20.66 2.76 -17.49
C PRO A 226 -19.93 1.52 -18.04
N SER A 227 -19.08 0.84 -17.25
CA SER A 227 -18.62 -0.52 -17.58
C SER A 227 -19.69 -1.59 -17.29
N GLY A 228 -20.78 -1.22 -16.61
CA GLY A 228 -22.00 -2.02 -16.42
C GLY A 228 -21.82 -3.33 -15.65
N SER A 229 -20.64 -3.58 -15.10
CA SER A 229 -20.25 -4.94 -14.74
C SER A 229 -20.04 -5.12 -13.23
N PHE A 230 -21.10 -5.52 -12.51
CA PHE A 230 -21.02 -6.01 -11.15
C PHE A 230 -21.80 -7.33 -10.98
N PRO A 231 -21.34 -8.29 -10.15
CA PRO A 231 -22.03 -9.56 -9.97
C PRO A 231 -23.43 -9.40 -9.39
N THR A 232 -24.44 -9.94 -10.07
CA THR A 232 -25.81 -10.04 -9.56
C THR A 232 -26.04 -11.34 -8.78
N SER A 233 -25.25 -12.38 -9.04
CA SER A 233 -25.40 -13.67 -8.35
C SER A 233 -24.58 -13.74 -7.04
N PRO A 234 -25.12 -14.37 -5.99
CA PRO A 234 -24.38 -14.59 -4.74
C PRO A 234 -23.08 -15.37 -4.93
N PHE A 235 -23.07 -16.32 -5.87
CA PHE A 235 -21.87 -17.09 -6.19
C PHE A 235 -20.76 -16.18 -6.72
N LEU A 236 -21.05 -15.43 -7.80
CA LEU A 236 -20.05 -14.62 -8.47
C LEU A 236 -19.59 -13.43 -7.60
N ALA A 237 -20.50 -12.85 -6.80
CA ALA A 237 -20.14 -11.81 -5.84
C ALA A 237 -19.17 -12.33 -4.76
N GLY A 238 -19.39 -13.56 -4.27
CA GLY A 238 -18.47 -14.21 -3.33
C GLY A 238 -17.13 -14.59 -3.98
N ALA A 239 -17.15 -15.03 -5.25
CA ALA A 239 -15.95 -15.35 -6.02
C ALA A 239 -15.06 -14.12 -6.25
N VAL A 240 -15.65 -12.98 -6.64
CA VAL A 240 -14.96 -11.69 -6.80
C VAL A 240 -14.30 -11.28 -5.49
N TRP A 241 -15.04 -11.34 -4.39
CA TRP A 241 -14.50 -11.00 -3.07
C TRP A 241 -13.37 -11.95 -2.66
N TYR A 242 -13.57 -13.27 -2.77
CA TYR A 242 -12.55 -14.25 -2.40
C TYR A 242 -11.24 -14.06 -3.18
N LEU A 243 -11.31 -13.90 -4.50
CA LEU A 243 -10.14 -13.67 -5.34
C LEU A 243 -9.41 -12.37 -4.96
N GLY A 244 -10.15 -11.27 -4.76
CA GLY A 244 -9.54 -10.02 -4.31
C GLY A 244 -8.92 -10.12 -2.92
N GLU A 245 -9.54 -10.82 -1.95
CA GLU A 245 -8.92 -11.07 -0.64
C GLU A 245 -7.63 -11.91 -0.75
N VAL A 246 -7.58 -12.90 -1.64
CA VAL A 246 -6.33 -13.64 -1.89
C VAL A 246 -5.24 -12.70 -2.39
N VAL A 247 -5.56 -11.81 -3.33
CA VAL A 247 -4.63 -10.81 -3.85
C VAL A 247 -4.21 -9.82 -2.75
N CYS A 248 -5.13 -9.35 -1.92
CA CYS A 248 -4.80 -8.52 -0.76
C CYS A 248 -3.83 -9.23 0.21
N LEU A 249 -4.10 -10.49 0.56
CA LEU A 249 -3.32 -11.26 1.53
C LEU A 249 -1.96 -11.73 1.02
N ARG A 250 -1.80 -11.93 -0.30
CA ARG A 250 -0.60 -12.54 -0.89
C ARG A 250 0.23 -11.59 -1.72
N CYS A 251 -0.40 -10.53 -2.21
CA CYS A 251 0.23 -9.53 -3.05
C CYS A 251 0.25 -8.17 -2.34
N ASP A 252 0.04 -8.08 -1.03
CA ASP A 252 0.09 -6.81 -0.29
C ASP A 252 -0.77 -5.70 -0.96
N SER A 253 -1.94 -6.12 -1.46
CA SER A 253 -2.87 -5.23 -2.16
C SER A 253 -3.95 -4.72 -1.20
N VAL A 254 -4.58 -3.61 -1.56
CA VAL A 254 -5.75 -3.07 -0.85
C VAL A 254 -6.94 -3.00 -1.79
N TRP A 255 -8.14 -3.13 -1.22
CA TRP A 255 -9.37 -2.85 -1.95
C TRP A 255 -9.57 -1.34 -2.11
N LEU A 256 -9.96 -0.94 -3.32
CA LEU A 256 -10.31 0.42 -3.69
C LEU A 256 -11.65 0.42 -4.44
N HIS A 257 -12.34 1.55 -4.38
CA HIS A 257 -13.49 1.87 -5.20
C HIS A 257 -13.49 3.36 -5.47
N TRP A 258 -13.63 3.72 -6.74
CA TRP A 258 -13.78 5.11 -7.17
C TRP A 258 -15.24 5.33 -7.57
N PRO A 259 -16.04 6.09 -6.81
CA PRO A 259 -17.42 6.38 -7.20
C PRO A 259 -17.43 7.15 -8.52
N VAL A 260 -18.43 6.89 -9.35
CA VAL A 260 -18.65 7.62 -10.60
C VAL A 260 -19.17 9.02 -10.26
N ASP A 261 -18.51 10.03 -10.79
CA ASP A 261 -18.99 11.42 -10.80
C ASP A 261 -19.36 11.81 -12.24
N PRO A 262 -20.65 11.97 -12.56
CA PRO A 262 -21.10 12.38 -13.90
C PRO A 262 -20.56 13.74 -14.36
N ALA A 263 -20.10 14.58 -13.43
CA ALA A 263 -19.54 15.90 -13.70
C ALA A 263 -18.00 15.91 -13.75
N ALA A 264 -17.33 14.78 -13.49
CA ALA A 264 -15.89 14.70 -13.55
C ALA A 264 -15.36 15.02 -14.97
N GLU A 265 -14.17 15.60 -15.04
CA GLU A 265 -13.52 15.88 -16.33
C GLU A 265 -12.96 14.59 -16.97
N PRO A 266 -12.91 14.51 -18.32
CA PRO A 266 -12.28 13.40 -19.02
C PRO A 266 -10.84 13.15 -18.54
N GLY A 267 -10.52 11.89 -18.23
CA GLY A 267 -9.22 11.50 -17.67
C GLY A 267 -9.18 11.41 -16.15
N SER A 268 -10.22 11.87 -15.44
CA SER A 268 -10.36 11.67 -14.00
C SER A 268 -10.61 10.20 -13.62
N HIS A 269 -10.19 9.81 -12.42
CA HIS A 269 -10.50 8.51 -11.80
C HIS A 269 -11.99 8.32 -11.47
N HIS A 270 -12.76 9.40 -11.45
CA HIS A 270 -14.20 9.40 -11.21
C HIS A 270 -15.01 9.55 -12.50
N HIS A 271 -14.34 9.79 -13.63
CA HIS A 271 -15.00 9.97 -14.92
C HIS A 271 -15.72 8.68 -15.34
N PRO A 272 -16.95 8.74 -15.89
CA PRO A 272 -17.65 7.55 -16.33
C PRO A 272 -16.80 6.69 -17.28
N ASP A 273 -16.15 7.24 -18.29
CA ASP A 273 -15.39 6.42 -19.24
C ASP A 273 -14.14 5.71 -18.65
N ASN A 274 -13.79 5.94 -17.38
CA ASN A 274 -12.71 5.22 -16.73
C ASN A 274 -13.16 3.79 -16.36
N PRO A 275 -12.46 2.74 -16.83
CA PRO A 275 -12.86 1.35 -16.62
C PRO A 275 -12.84 0.89 -15.15
N TRP A 276 -12.22 1.68 -14.25
CA TRP A 276 -12.12 1.41 -12.82
C TRP A 276 -13.17 2.14 -11.99
N SER A 277 -13.95 3.04 -12.59
CA SER A 277 -14.98 3.80 -11.87
C SER A 277 -16.25 2.97 -11.66
N GLY A 278 -16.79 3.04 -10.44
CA GLY A 278 -18.03 2.38 -10.04
C GLY A 278 -17.91 0.88 -9.80
N ILE A 279 -16.69 0.33 -9.70
CA ILE A 279 -16.45 -1.07 -9.35
C ILE A 279 -15.41 -1.19 -8.23
N PRO A 280 -15.52 -2.20 -7.35
CA PRO A 280 -14.44 -2.52 -6.43
C PRO A 280 -13.32 -3.27 -7.17
N PHE A 281 -12.08 -2.89 -6.90
CA PHE A 281 -10.88 -3.51 -7.45
C PHE A 281 -9.77 -3.56 -6.40
N THR A 282 -8.70 -4.30 -6.65
CA THR A 282 -7.52 -4.29 -5.77
C THR A 282 -6.35 -3.61 -6.46
N HIS A 283 -5.48 -2.97 -5.68
CA HIS A 283 -4.28 -2.32 -6.19
C HIS A 283 -3.14 -2.53 -5.18
N GLN A 284 -1.88 -2.52 -5.63
CA GLN A 284 -0.72 -2.46 -4.74
C GLN A 284 -0.26 -1.01 -4.67
N PRO A 285 -0.91 -0.18 -3.83
CA PRO A 285 -0.67 1.26 -3.78
C PRO A 285 0.80 1.64 -3.55
N HIS A 286 1.57 0.77 -2.90
CA HIS A 286 2.99 0.97 -2.61
C HIS A 286 3.95 0.52 -3.75
N ARG A 287 3.46 -0.08 -4.84
CA ARG A 287 4.32 -0.50 -5.98
C ARG A 287 4.01 0.35 -7.21
N ARG A 288 5.03 1.10 -7.66
CA ARG A 288 4.96 2.03 -8.79
C ARG A 288 4.47 1.41 -10.11
N ASP A 289 4.82 0.14 -10.36
CA ASP A 289 4.41 -0.60 -11.56
C ASP A 289 3.22 -1.54 -11.31
N ALA A 290 2.55 -1.43 -10.16
CA ALA A 290 1.38 -2.24 -9.89
C ALA A 290 0.28 -1.92 -10.89
N GLN A 291 -0.26 -2.97 -11.49
CA GLN A 291 -1.49 -2.81 -12.26
C GLN A 291 -2.67 -2.94 -11.30
N ALA A 292 -3.66 -2.07 -11.46
CA ALA A 292 -4.96 -2.28 -10.86
C ALA A 292 -5.48 -3.64 -11.31
N PHE A 293 -6.05 -4.39 -10.36
CA PHE A 293 -6.49 -5.75 -10.53
C PHE A 293 -8.00 -5.78 -10.37
N ASN A 294 -8.70 -6.19 -11.43
CA ASN A 294 -10.15 -6.36 -11.44
C ASN A 294 -10.49 -7.84 -11.25
N PRO A 295 -10.90 -8.29 -10.04
CA PRO A 295 -11.18 -9.70 -9.82
C PRO A 295 -12.29 -10.23 -10.73
N LEU A 296 -13.28 -9.40 -11.10
CA LEU A 296 -14.35 -9.80 -12.01
C LEU A 296 -13.83 -10.05 -13.44
N ALA A 297 -12.95 -9.19 -13.94
CA ALA A 297 -12.35 -9.36 -15.26
C ALA A 297 -11.48 -10.63 -15.34
N GLU A 298 -10.76 -10.95 -14.27
CA GLU A 298 -9.94 -12.15 -14.15
C GLU A 298 -10.78 -13.44 -14.15
N LEU A 299 -11.88 -13.45 -13.39
CA LEU A 299 -12.83 -14.55 -13.41
C LEU A 299 -13.48 -14.73 -14.79
N ARG A 300 -13.80 -13.62 -15.47
CA ARG A 300 -14.27 -13.64 -16.86
C ARG A 300 -13.21 -14.21 -17.81
N GLY A 301 -11.94 -13.91 -17.56
CA GLY A 301 -10.78 -14.43 -18.30
C GLY A 301 -10.72 -15.96 -18.34
N LEU A 302 -11.03 -16.63 -17.23
CA LEU A 302 -11.09 -18.10 -17.17
C LEU A 302 -12.06 -18.68 -18.21
N VAL A 303 -13.24 -18.07 -18.33
CA VAL A 303 -14.30 -18.52 -19.24
C VAL A 303 -13.96 -18.16 -20.69
N ARG A 304 -13.33 -17.00 -20.91
CA ARG A 304 -13.00 -16.48 -22.24
C ARG A 304 -11.80 -17.18 -22.89
N TYR A 305 -10.74 -17.40 -22.12
CA TYR A 305 -9.43 -17.83 -22.66
C TYR A 305 -9.18 -19.34 -22.50
N GLY A 306 -10.08 -20.07 -21.83
CA GLY A 306 -10.02 -21.53 -21.74
C GLY A 306 -8.86 -22.04 -20.87
N ASP A 307 -8.43 -23.27 -21.11
CA ASP A 307 -7.58 -24.05 -20.19
C ASP A 307 -6.16 -23.51 -19.97
N GLY A 308 -5.69 -22.57 -20.79
CA GLY A 308 -4.38 -21.92 -20.61
C GLY A 308 -4.37 -20.75 -19.63
N TYR A 309 -5.54 -20.34 -19.13
CA TYR A 309 -5.69 -19.21 -18.20
C TYR A 309 -5.91 -19.74 -16.78
N HIS A 310 -5.07 -19.38 -15.82
CA HIS A 310 -5.19 -19.89 -14.45
C HIS A 310 -5.17 -18.77 -13.42
N LEU A 311 -6.04 -18.88 -12.41
CA LEU A 311 -6.09 -17.87 -11.33
C LEU A 311 -4.80 -17.81 -10.53
N ARG A 312 -4.08 -18.93 -10.38
CA ARG A 312 -2.80 -18.95 -9.65
C ARG A 312 -1.75 -18.01 -10.25
N ASN A 313 -1.87 -17.65 -11.53
CA ASN A 313 -0.93 -16.78 -12.22
C ASN A 313 -1.01 -15.32 -11.74
N VAL A 314 -2.07 -14.96 -10.99
CA VAL A 314 -2.18 -13.65 -10.35
C VAL A 314 -1.26 -13.51 -9.14
N LEU A 315 -0.77 -14.63 -8.62
CA LEU A 315 0.18 -14.65 -7.51
C LEU A 315 1.61 -14.52 -8.04
N PRO A 316 2.49 -13.78 -7.34
CA PRO A 316 3.90 -13.78 -7.67
C PRO A 316 4.46 -15.20 -7.61
N SER A 317 5.29 -15.57 -8.58
CA SER A 317 6.04 -16.83 -8.53
C SER A 317 6.79 -16.94 -7.20
N ALA A 318 6.61 -18.05 -6.48
CA ALA A 318 7.37 -18.33 -5.27
C ALA A 318 8.86 -18.23 -5.59
N ARG A 319 9.56 -17.31 -4.90
CA ARG A 319 11.03 -17.23 -4.91
C ARG A 319 11.59 -18.22 -3.92
#